data_AF-A5HL61-F1
#
_entry.id   AF-A5HL61-F1
#
_cell.length_a   1.000
_cell.length_b   1.000
_cell.length_c   1.000
_cell.angle_alpha   90.00
_cell.angle_beta   90.00
_cell.angle_gamma   90.00
#
_symmetry.space_group_name_H-M   'P 1'
#
loop_
_entity.id
_entity.type
_entity.pdbx_description
1 polymer ?
#
loop_
_entity_poly.entity_id
_entity_poly.type
_entity_poly.pdbx_seq_one_letter_code
_entity_poly.pdbx_strand_id
1 'polypeptide(L)'
;TCHSLNVSGFSPFSLSFCAFVAFAAMTSFLRVISSEEEELYLLDCMAYLMLFMAVCTLVSLRFENVPYGRYASSKYGFPVNVKLAWCVQELPSLLIPLYLTVSATSVKTSVLPNQLLIAMFVCHYIQRAIIYPFLIRGGKGTPFVSFALALLFCLYNGYMQVRYLSHYADYRPHWVTHPLFILGSVLWLVGWLLNLHSDHILRNLRKPGETGYKIPRGGMFEYISGANFLGEITEWVGFALAGCSVQSAAFAVFTTVVLTSRAVAHHKWYLSKFEDYPKNRKALIPFL
;
A
#
# COMPACT_ATOMS: atom_id res chain seq x y z
N THR A 1 30.47 8.95 31.55
CA THR A 1 29.39 9.20 32.53
C THR A 1 28.51 10.31 32.00
N CYS A 2 27.20 10.02 31.83
CA CYS A 2 26.09 10.93 31.49
C CYS A 2 26.17 11.67 30.15
N HIS A 3 25.16 11.75 29.28
CA HIS A 3 23.73 11.43 29.38
C HIS A 3 23.24 10.82 28.07
N SER A 4 22.74 9.59 28.13
CA SER A 4 21.70 9.10 27.24
C SER A 4 20.47 9.98 27.42
N LEU A 5 20.19 10.86 26.44
CA LEU A 5 18.88 11.50 26.31
C LEU A 5 17.88 10.40 25.97
N ASN A 6 17.27 9.87 27.03
CA ASN A 6 16.17 8.94 27.00
C ASN A 6 14.95 9.70 26.46
N VAL A 7 14.78 9.75 25.14
CA VAL A 7 13.54 10.24 24.51
C VAL A 7 12.51 9.11 24.57
N SER A 8 12.15 8.71 25.79
CA SER A 8 11.03 7.83 26.10
C SER A 8 9.74 8.66 26.11
N GLY A 9 9.39 9.25 24.96
CA GLY A 9 8.32 10.26 24.89
C GLY A 9 7.36 10.15 23.71
N PHE A 10 7.55 9.24 22.76
CA PHE A 10 6.54 8.96 21.74
C PHE A 10 5.81 7.65 22.08
N SER A 11 4.64 7.80 22.68
CA SER A 11 3.74 6.69 22.96
C SER A 11 3.23 6.07 21.64
N PRO A 12 2.79 4.79 21.64
CA PRO A 12 2.18 4.13 20.49
C PRO A 12 0.92 4.84 19.94
N PHE A 13 0.50 5.94 20.56
CA PHE A 13 -0.57 6.82 20.10
C PHE A 13 -0.26 7.59 18.82
N SER A 14 0.99 7.85 18.44
CA SER A 14 1.26 8.73 17.28
C SER A 14 0.86 8.12 15.92
N LEU A 15 1.07 6.80 15.72
CA LEU A 15 0.56 6.08 14.54
C LEU A 15 -0.94 5.78 14.62
N SER A 16 -1.48 5.60 15.83
CA SER A 16 -2.91 5.30 16.06
C SER A 16 -3.81 6.54 15.95
N PHE A 17 -3.31 7.72 16.33
CA PHE A 17 -4.08 8.97 16.34
C PHE A 17 -4.43 9.43 14.93
N CYS A 18 -3.46 9.36 14.02
CA CYS A 18 -3.62 9.77 12.63
C CYS A 18 -4.69 8.93 11.88
N ALA A 19 -4.77 7.63 12.17
CA ALA A 19 -5.77 6.75 11.57
C ALA A 19 -7.14 6.77 12.27
N PHE A 20 -7.18 7.05 13.57
CA PHE A 20 -8.42 7.27 14.31
C PHE A 20 -9.13 8.55 13.83
N VAL A 21 -8.37 9.60 13.53
CA VAL A 21 -8.89 10.85 12.92
C VAL A 21 -9.49 10.57 11.53
N ALA A 22 -8.83 9.77 10.70
CA ALA A 22 -9.36 9.39 9.38
C ALA A 22 -10.67 8.57 9.46
N PHE A 23 -10.82 7.71 10.46
CA PHE A 23 -12.03 6.90 10.66
C PHE A 23 -13.22 7.70 11.23
N ALA A 24 -12.97 8.57 12.20
CA ALA A 24 -13.99 9.46 12.75
C ALA A 24 -14.50 10.43 11.68
N ALA A 25 -13.63 10.92 10.79
CA ALA A 25 -14.03 11.73 9.65
C ALA A 25 -14.89 10.95 8.64
N MET A 26 -14.55 9.70 8.33
CA MET A 26 -15.26 8.91 7.33
C MET A 26 -16.67 8.45 7.76
N THR A 27 -16.85 8.09 9.04
CA THR A 27 -18.15 7.58 9.55
C THR A 27 -19.17 8.68 9.84
N SER A 28 -18.71 9.88 10.21
CA SER A 28 -19.58 11.03 10.45
C SER A 28 -20.06 11.72 9.16
N PHE A 29 -19.31 11.65 8.06
CA PHE A 29 -19.62 12.40 6.83
C PHE A 29 -20.47 11.65 5.79
N LEU A 30 -20.43 10.31 5.73
CA LEU A 30 -21.29 9.53 4.82
C LEU A 30 -22.80 9.66 5.13
N ARG A 31 -23.17 10.23 6.29
CA ARG A 31 -24.57 10.50 6.67
C ARG A 31 -25.09 11.87 6.19
N VAL A 32 -24.25 12.70 5.58
CA VAL A 32 -24.60 14.05 5.11
C VAL A 32 -24.02 14.25 3.69
N ILE A 33 -24.42 13.40 2.74
CA ILE A 33 -24.15 13.64 1.33
C ILE A 33 -25.50 13.88 0.68
N SER A 34 -25.75 15.13 0.29
CA SER A 34 -27.01 15.54 -0.33
C SER A 34 -26.86 15.85 -1.81
N SER A 35 -25.64 16.11 -2.29
CA SER A 35 -25.34 16.40 -3.70
C SER A 35 -24.06 15.75 -4.23
N GLU A 36 -23.95 15.61 -5.56
CA GLU A 36 -22.78 15.06 -6.24
C GLU A 36 -21.51 15.92 -6.04
N GLU A 37 -21.66 17.25 -5.95
CA GLU A 37 -20.54 18.18 -5.73
C GLU A 37 -19.94 18.03 -4.32
N GLU A 38 -20.79 17.86 -3.30
CA GLU A 38 -20.35 17.61 -1.92
C GLU A 38 -19.51 16.33 -1.82
N GLU A 39 -19.89 15.28 -2.56
CA GLU A 39 -19.16 14.02 -2.55
C GLU A 39 -17.83 14.12 -3.30
N LEU A 40 -17.77 14.82 -4.44
CA LEU A 40 -16.49 15.07 -5.12
C LEU A 40 -15.53 15.85 -4.22
N TYR A 41 -16.02 16.90 -3.56
CA TYR A 41 -15.24 17.67 -2.60
C TYR A 41 -14.74 16.80 -1.44
N LEU A 42 -15.57 15.87 -0.95
CA LEU A 42 -15.17 14.90 0.07
C LEU A 42 -14.04 13.99 -0.44
N LEU A 43 -14.12 13.47 -1.66
CA LEU A 43 -13.08 12.63 -2.26
C LEU A 43 -11.75 13.39 -2.42
N ASP A 44 -11.80 14.68 -2.76
CA ASP A 44 -10.61 15.54 -2.79
C ASP A 44 -10.04 15.75 -1.38
N CYS A 45 -10.89 16.04 -0.39
CA CYS A 45 -10.48 16.14 1.02
C CYS A 45 -9.83 14.85 1.52
N MET A 46 -10.35 13.69 1.10
CA MET A 46 -9.73 12.40 1.38
C MET A 46 -8.33 12.30 0.75
N ALA A 47 -8.18 12.65 -0.52
CA ALA A 47 -6.87 12.62 -1.17
C ALA A 47 -5.84 13.54 -0.46
N TYR A 48 -6.24 14.76 -0.10
CA TYR A 48 -5.38 15.69 0.64
C TYR A 48 -5.06 15.21 2.05
N LEU A 49 -6.02 14.61 2.75
CA LEU A 49 -5.76 13.97 4.04
C LEU A 49 -4.75 12.84 3.88
N MET A 50 -4.86 12.00 2.85
CA MET A 50 -3.88 10.93 2.58
C MET A 50 -2.47 11.49 2.32
N LEU A 51 -2.35 12.61 1.59
CA LEU A 51 -1.06 13.30 1.40
C LEU A 51 -0.50 13.84 2.72
N PHE A 52 -1.32 14.49 3.53
CA PHE A 52 -0.93 14.94 4.88
C PHE A 52 -0.46 13.76 5.73
N MET A 53 -1.21 12.66 5.70
CA MET A 53 -0.88 11.41 6.38
C MET A 53 0.43 10.80 5.88
N ALA A 54 0.76 10.94 4.59
CA ALA A 54 2.04 10.52 4.05
C ALA A 54 3.19 11.32 4.68
N VAL A 55 3.04 12.64 4.83
CA VAL A 55 4.04 13.49 5.50
C VAL A 55 4.19 13.11 6.97
N CYS A 56 3.09 12.95 7.72
CA CYS A 56 3.13 12.50 9.11
C CYS A 56 3.80 11.12 9.24
N THR A 57 3.49 10.21 8.31
CA THR A 57 4.07 8.87 8.29
C THR A 57 5.56 8.92 7.99
N LEU A 58 6.01 9.75 7.05
CA LEU A 58 7.43 9.95 6.76
C LEU A 58 8.20 10.36 8.01
N VAL A 59 7.64 11.29 8.80
CA VAL A 59 8.24 11.74 10.06
C VAL A 59 8.24 10.63 11.11
N SER A 60 7.10 9.98 11.36
CA SER A 60 6.99 8.90 12.34
C SER A 60 7.93 7.72 12.06
N LEU A 61 8.09 7.36 10.77
CA LEU A 61 8.97 6.25 10.35
C LEU A 61 10.46 6.54 10.52
N ARG A 62 10.86 7.78 10.86
CA ARG A 62 12.22 8.09 11.30
C ARG A 62 12.53 7.55 12.69
N PHE A 63 11.51 7.38 13.52
CA PHE A 63 11.63 7.01 14.92
C PHE A 63 11.29 5.54 15.17
N GLU A 64 10.24 5.03 14.51
CA GLU A 64 9.78 3.66 14.73
C GLU A 64 9.36 3.00 13.41
N ASN A 65 9.79 1.75 13.20
CA ASN A 65 9.40 0.98 12.03
C ASN A 65 7.94 0.52 12.15
N VAL A 66 7.24 0.36 11.01
CA VAL A 66 5.88 -0.19 11.01
C VAL A 66 5.88 -1.57 11.69
N PRO A 67 5.09 -1.78 12.76
CA PRO A 67 5.27 -2.90 13.67
C PRO A 67 4.61 -4.20 13.18
N TYR A 68 5.03 -4.73 12.02
CA TYR A 68 4.63 -6.05 11.55
C TYR A 68 5.77 -6.82 10.87
N GLY A 69 5.59 -8.13 10.69
CA GLY A 69 6.61 -9.01 10.11
C GLY A 69 7.85 -9.07 10.99
N ARG A 70 9.02 -8.68 10.45
CA ARG A 70 10.28 -8.69 11.22
C ARG A 70 10.31 -7.70 12.39
N TYR A 71 9.47 -6.67 12.35
CA TYR A 71 9.37 -5.63 13.39
C TYR A 71 8.12 -5.80 14.28
N ALA A 72 7.43 -6.95 14.19
CA ALA A 72 6.26 -7.21 15.02
C ALA A 72 6.61 -7.18 16.52
N SER A 73 5.78 -6.48 17.30
CA SER A 73 5.93 -6.30 18.75
C SER A 73 4.57 -6.35 19.44
N SER A 74 4.51 -6.97 20.62
CA SER A 74 3.30 -7.05 21.46
C SER A 74 2.83 -5.70 22.01
N LYS A 75 3.68 -4.67 21.96
CA LYS A 75 3.32 -3.26 22.24
C LYS A 75 2.12 -2.79 21.40
N TYR A 76 1.91 -3.39 20.22
CA TYR A 76 0.88 -3.01 19.25
C TYR A 76 -0.33 -3.97 19.23
N GLY A 77 -0.60 -4.59 20.37
CA GLY A 77 -1.75 -5.47 20.57
C GLY A 77 -1.43 -6.95 20.38
N PHE A 78 -2.46 -7.77 20.55
CA PHE A 78 -2.35 -9.23 20.46
C PHE A 78 -2.06 -9.68 19.02
N PRO A 79 -1.37 -10.82 18.82
CA PRO A 79 -1.05 -11.30 17.49
C PRO A 79 -2.29 -11.89 16.80
N VAL A 80 -2.58 -11.40 15.59
CA VAL A 80 -3.55 -11.99 14.66
C VAL A 80 -2.82 -12.97 13.74
N ASN A 81 -3.46 -14.09 13.40
CA ASN A 81 -2.90 -15.04 12.43
C ASN A 81 -2.54 -14.31 11.12
N VAL A 82 -1.32 -14.50 10.63
CA VAL A 82 -0.80 -13.73 9.48
C VAL A 82 -1.63 -13.93 8.21
N LYS A 83 -2.12 -15.14 7.92
CA LYS A 83 -2.94 -15.39 6.72
C LYS A 83 -4.30 -14.71 6.83
N LEU A 84 -4.92 -14.83 8.00
CA LEU A 84 -6.19 -14.17 8.29
C LEU A 84 -6.05 -12.65 8.21
N ALA A 85 -5.02 -12.09 8.84
CA ALA A 85 -4.75 -10.66 8.85
C ALA A 85 -4.62 -10.10 7.42
N TRP A 86 -3.77 -10.72 6.59
CA TRP A 86 -3.57 -10.28 5.21
C TRP A 86 -4.79 -10.52 4.31
N CYS A 87 -5.58 -11.58 4.54
CA CYS A 87 -6.83 -11.76 3.81
C CYS A 87 -7.83 -10.67 4.16
N VAL A 88 -8.12 -10.50 5.46
CA VAL A 88 -9.20 -9.62 5.92
C VAL A 88 -8.85 -8.14 5.78
N GLN A 89 -7.60 -7.73 5.98
CA GLN A 89 -7.23 -6.31 5.90
C GLN A 89 -7.30 -5.77 4.47
N GLU A 90 -7.02 -6.60 3.45
CA GLU A 90 -6.95 -6.16 2.05
C GLU A 90 -8.30 -6.28 1.33
N LEU A 91 -9.19 -7.16 1.82
CA LEU A 91 -10.51 -7.43 1.23
C LEU A 91 -11.37 -6.17 0.97
N PRO A 92 -11.41 -5.13 1.82
CA PRO A 92 -12.18 -3.92 1.54
C PRO A 92 -11.78 -3.22 0.24
N SER A 93 -10.48 -3.21 -0.11
CA SER A 93 -9.98 -2.66 -1.37
C SER A 93 -10.29 -3.54 -2.59
N LEU A 94 -10.94 -4.69 -2.41
CA LEU A 94 -11.51 -5.49 -3.49
C LEU A 94 -13.04 -5.39 -3.52
N LEU A 95 -13.68 -5.66 -2.38
CA LEU A 95 -15.14 -5.79 -2.30
C LEU A 95 -15.86 -4.46 -2.52
N ILE A 96 -15.34 -3.36 -1.98
CA ILE A 96 -15.96 -2.03 -2.15
C ILE A 96 -15.84 -1.58 -3.61
N PRO A 97 -14.68 -1.63 -4.28
CA PRO A 97 -14.57 -1.40 -5.72
C PRO A 97 -15.54 -2.21 -6.57
N LEU A 98 -15.65 -3.52 -6.32
CA LEU A 98 -16.57 -4.38 -7.07
C LEU A 98 -18.02 -3.96 -6.84
N TYR A 99 -18.40 -3.72 -5.59
CA TYR A 99 -19.74 -3.24 -5.26
C TYR A 99 -20.04 -1.90 -5.94
N LEU A 100 -19.15 -0.91 -5.84
CA LEU A 100 -19.33 0.41 -6.45
C LEU A 100 -19.42 0.34 -7.96
N THR A 101 -18.64 -0.55 -8.60
CA THR A 101 -18.65 -0.71 -10.07
C THR A 101 -19.94 -1.34 -10.55
N VAL A 102 -20.46 -2.34 -9.85
CA VAL A 102 -21.71 -3.05 -10.22
C VAL A 102 -22.95 -2.23 -9.87
N SER A 103 -22.92 -1.46 -8.78
CA SER A 103 -24.03 -0.61 -8.35
C SER A 103 -24.07 0.77 -9.01
N ALA A 104 -22.99 1.18 -9.69
CA ALA A 104 -22.94 2.44 -10.41
C ALA A 104 -23.93 2.46 -11.58
N THR A 105 -24.84 3.42 -11.54
CA THR A 105 -25.72 3.77 -12.67
C THR A 105 -25.11 4.84 -13.58
N SER A 106 -23.95 5.40 -13.19
CA SER A 106 -23.27 6.46 -13.93
C SER A 106 -22.72 5.95 -15.28
N VAL A 107 -22.84 6.77 -16.32
CA VAL A 107 -22.27 6.50 -17.65
C VAL A 107 -20.74 6.36 -17.58
N LYS A 108 -20.08 6.92 -16.54
CA LYS A 108 -18.62 6.88 -16.38
C LYS A 108 -18.08 5.44 -16.30
N THR A 109 -18.80 4.48 -15.71
CA THR A 109 -18.37 3.06 -15.68
C THR A 109 -18.46 2.36 -17.04
N SER A 110 -19.11 2.98 -18.02
CA SER A 110 -19.17 2.49 -19.40
C SER A 110 -18.07 3.06 -20.30
N VAL A 111 -17.25 3.99 -19.79
CA VAL A 111 -16.18 4.63 -20.57
C VAL A 111 -14.87 3.83 -20.40
N LEU A 112 -14.20 3.55 -21.52
CA LEU A 112 -13.04 2.66 -21.57
C LEU A 112 -11.88 3.02 -20.61
N PRO A 113 -11.41 4.29 -20.48
CA PRO A 113 -10.34 4.62 -19.55
C PRO A 113 -10.69 4.29 -18.10
N ASN A 114 -11.93 4.59 -17.68
CA ASN A 114 -12.42 4.30 -16.34
C ASN A 114 -12.46 2.79 -16.10
N GLN A 115 -12.98 2.02 -17.06
CA GLN A 115 -13.01 0.55 -16.99
C GLN A 115 -11.61 -0.05 -16.84
N LEU A 116 -10.65 0.42 -17.63
CA LEU A 116 -9.27 -0.07 -17.58
C LEU A 116 -8.60 0.26 -16.24
N LEU A 117 -8.79 1.46 -15.71
CA LEU A 117 -8.23 1.84 -14.41
C LEU A 117 -8.89 1.06 -13.26
N ILE A 118 -10.22 0.91 -13.26
CA ILE A 118 -10.91 0.08 -12.28
C ILE A 118 -10.41 -1.37 -12.38
N ALA A 119 -10.24 -1.90 -13.59
CA ALA A 119 -9.70 -3.24 -13.81
C ALA A 119 -8.28 -3.39 -13.28
N MET A 120 -7.38 -2.43 -13.52
CA MET A 120 -6.02 -2.43 -12.94
C MET A 120 -6.08 -2.52 -11.41
N PHE A 121 -6.89 -1.66 -10.77
CA PHE A 121 -7.05 -1.65 -9.31
C PHE A 121 -7.59 -2.99 -8.79
N VAL A 122 -8.66 -3.50 -9.41
CA VAL A 122 -9.29 -4.78 -9.02
C VAL A 122 -8.34 -5.96 -9.26
N CYS A 123 -7.60 -6.00 -10.38
CA CYS A 123 -6.63 -7.06 -10.67
C CYS A 123 -5.52 -7.12 -9.61
N HIS A 124 -4.99 -5.97 -9.19
CA HIS A 124 -4.04 -5.90 -8.08
C HIS A 124 -4.64 -6.54 -6.82
N TYR A 125 -5.83 -6.09 -6.41
CA TYR A 125 -6.43 -6.53 -5.15
C TYR A 125 -7.01 -7.95 -5.19
N ILE A 126 -7.36 -8.51 -6.34
CA ILE A 126 -7.61 -9.96 -6.49
C ILE A 126 -6.34 -10.72 -6.10
N GLN A 127 -5.20 -10.29 -6.63
CA GLN A 127 -3.94 -10.94 -6.26
C GLN A 127 -3.60 -10.72 -4.79
N ARG A 128 -3.73 -9.48 -4.28
CA ARG A 128 -3.27 -9.12 -2.93
C ARG A 128 -4.20 -9.64 -1.82
N ALA A 129 -5.52 -9.58 -2.00
CA ALA A 129 -6.51 -9.96 -0.99
C ALA A 129 -6.92 -11.43 -1.06
N ILE A 130 -6.95 -12.02 -2.26
CA ILE A 130 -7.38 -13.41 -2.44
C ILE A 130 -6.17 -14.31 -2.61
N ILE A 131 -5.36 -14.14 -3.65
CA ILE A 131 -4.32 -15.13 -4.00
C ILE A 131 -3.14 -15.12 -3.01
N TYR A 132 -2.61 -13.94 -2.69
CA TYR A 132 -1.39 -13.78 -1.88
C TYR A 132 -1.51 -14.38 -0.47
N PRO A 133 -2.60 -14.15 0.30
CA PRO A 133 -2.70 -14.65 1.67
C PRO A 133 -2.71 -16.19 1.76
N PHE A 134 -3.31 -16.88 0.79
CA PHE A 134 -3.29 -18.35 0.75
C PHE A 134 -1.88 -18.90 0.45
N LEU A 135 -1.05 -18.13 -0.25
CA LEU A 135 0.32 -18.49 -0.62
C LEU A 135 1.37 -18.14 0.46
N ILE A 136 0.99 -17.41 1.52
CA ILE A 136 1.92 -17.07 2.61
C ILE A 136 2.45 -18.35 3.28
N ARG A 137 3.77 -18.43 3.47
CA ARG A 137 4.47 -19.52 4.15
C ARG A 137 5.14 -19.03 5.44
N GLY A 138 4.62 -19.50 6.57
CA GLY A 138 5.09 -19.10 7.91
C GLY A 138 4.89 -17.60 8.18
N GLY A 139 5.72 -17.05 9.08
CA GLY A 139 5.67 -15.63 9.46
C GLY A 139 5.16 -15.42 10.88
N LYS A 140 5.57 -14.30 11.47
CA LYS A 140 5.07 -13.86 12.78
C LYS A 140 3.63 -13.37 12.64
N GLY A 141 2.82 -13.56 13.68
CA GLY A 141 1.49 -12.96 13.74
C GLY A 141 1.55 -11.44 13.60
N THR A 142 0.55 -10.88 12.92
CA THR A 142 0.44 -9.43 12.72
C THR A 142 -0.16 -8.82 13.98
N PRO A 143 0.46 -7.81 14.62
CA PRO A 143 -0.16 -7.15 15.77
C PRO A 143 -1.51 -6.52 15.41
N PHE A 144 -2.50 -6.68 16.27
CA PHE A 144 -3.89 -6.28 16.02
C PHE A 144 -4.03 -4.82 15.57
N VAL A 145 -3.27 -3.89 16.17
CA VAL A 145 -3.32 -2.47 15.78
C VAL A 145 -2.86 -2.30 14.33
N SER A 146 -1.78 -2.95 13.90
CA SER A 146 -1.33 -2.87 12.50
C SER A 146 -2.36 -3.44 11.53
N PHE A 147 -2.98 -4.56 11.89
CA PHE A 147 -4.05 -5.19 11.12
C PHE A 147 -5.27 -4.26 10.98
N ALA A 148 -5.75 -3.69 12.08
CA ALA A 148 -6.91 -2.79 12.08
C ALA A 148 -6.64 -1.52 11.25
N LEU A 149 -5.45 -0.93 11.37
CA LEU A 149 -5.02 0.22 10.59
C LEU A 149 -4.98 -0.08 9.08
N ALA A 150 -4.46 -1.24 8.69
CA ALA A 150 -4.43 -1.66 7.29
C ALA A 150 -5.84 -1.89 6.73
N LEU A 151 -6.74 -2.50 7.53
CA LEU A 151 -8.14 -2.69 7.15
C LEU A 151 -8.85 -1.36 6.90
N LEU A 152 -8.68 -0.40 7.82
CA LEU A 152 -9.25 0.93 7.69
C LEU A 152 -8.70 1.66 6.47
N PHE A 153 -7.39 1.59 6.24
CA PHE A 153 -6.76 2.15 5.06
C PHE A 153 -7.30 1.55 3.76
N CYS A 154 -7.46 0.23 3.69
CA CYS A 154 -7.97 -0.44 2.50
C CYS A 154 -9.45 -0.09 2.23
N LEU A 155 -10.24 0.11 3.29
CA LEU A 155 -11.61 0.58 3.14
C LEU A 155 -11.65 2.01 2.60
N TYR A 156 -10.85 2.89 3.21
CA TYR A 156 -10.72 4.29 2.82
C TYR A 156 -10.23 4.47 1.38
N ASN A 157 -9.12 3.82 1.03
CA ASN A 157 -8.51 3.91 -0.29
C ASN A 157 -9.37 3.23 -1.36
N GLY A 158 -9.90 2.04 -1.07
CA GLY A 158 -10.77 1.33 -2.01
C GLY A 158 -12.02 2.14 -2.39
N TYR A 159 -12.67 2.77 -1.40
CA TYR A 159 -13.78 3.68 -1.65
C TYR A 159 -13.32 4.91 -2.44
N MET A 160 -12.30 5.65 -1.97
CA MET A 160 -11.85 6.89 -2.61
C MET A 160 -11.53 6.71 -4.10
N GLN A 161 -10.73 5.68 -4.41
CA GLN A 161 -10.22 5.45 -5.76
C GLN A 161 -11.35 5.07 -6.72
N VAL A 162 -12.16 4.09 -6.35
CA VAL A 162 -13.16 3.55 -7.28
C VAL A 162 -14.43 4.36 -7.26
N ARG A 163 -14.79 5.04 -6.17
CA ARG A 163 -15.88 6.03 -6.19
C ARG A 163 -15.57 7.16 -7.16
N TYR A 164 -14.35 7.73 -7.09
CA TYR A 164 -13.91 8.73 -8.06
C TYR A 164 -13.98 8.22 -9.50
N LEU A 165 -13.38 7.05 -9.78
CA LEU A 165 -13.35 6.48 -11.14
C LEU A 165 -14.72 6.10 -11.69
N SER A 166 -15.64 5.62 -10.84
CA SER A 166 -16.96 5.16 -11.28
C SER A 166 -18.00 6.28 -11.42
N HIS A 167 -17.81 7.44 -10.78
CA HIS A 167 -18.83 8.49 -10.74
C HIS A 167 -18.35 9.84 -11.26
N TYR A 168 -17.07 10.21 -11.08
CA TYR A 168 -16.59 11.57 -11.27
C TYR A 168 -15.49 11.72 -12.32
N ALA A 169 -14.64 10.71 -12.48
CA ALA A 169 -13.50 10.80 -13.39
C ALA A 169 -13.95 11.00 -14.84
N ASP A 170 -13.59 12.14 -15.40
CA ASP A 170 -13.86 12.48 -16.79
C ASP A 170 -12.54 12.60 -17.56
N TYR A 171 -12.45 11.85 -18.65
CA TYR A 171 -11.25 11.79 -19.47
C TYR A 171 -11.55 12.37 -20.85
N ARG A 172 -10.56 13.08 -21.40
CA ARG A 172 -10.65 13.62 -22.76
C ARG A 172 -10.85 12.49 -23.78
N PRO A 173 -11.47 12.77 -24.94
CA PRO A 173 -11.55 11.79 -26.01
C PRO A 173 -10.16 11.21 -26.35
N HIS A 174 -10.12 9.91 -26.65
CA HIS A 174 -8.89 9.17 -26.96
C HIS A 174 -7.84 9.10 -25.84
N TRP A 175 -8.22 9.33 -24.57
CA TRP A 175 -7.29 9.25 -23.43
C TRP A 175 -6.49 7.94 -23.36
N VAL A 176 -7.08 6.81 -23.73
CA VAL A 176 -6.37 5.51 -23.74
C VAL A 176 -5.17 5.46 -24.70
N THR A 177 -5.15 6.33 -25.72
CA THR A 177 -4.03 6.49 -26.66
C THR A 177 -3.10 7.64 -26.27
N HIS A 178 -3.44 8.40 -25.23
CA HIS A 178 -2.60 9.50 -24.76
C HIS A 178 -1.30 8.94 -24.16
N PRO A 179 -0.13 9.59 -24.39
CA PRO A 179 1.15 9.08 -23.91
C PRO A 179 1.20 8.81 -22.40
N LEU A 180 0.55 9.65 -21.59
CA LEU A 180 0.48 9.45 -20.13
C LEU A 180 -0.29 8.18 -19.74
N PHE A 181 -1.38 7.86 -20.43
CA PHE A 181 -2.15 6.65 -20.17
C PHE A 181 -1.37 5.40 -20.59
N ILE A 182 -0.74 5.43 -21.76
CA ILE A 182 0.08 4.31 -22.25
C ILE A 182 1.26 4.08 -21.31
N LEU A 183 2.05 5.12 -21.02
CA LEU A 183 3.20 5.03 -20.12
C LEU A 183 2.77 4.57 -18.73
N GLY A 184 1.69 5.15 -18.18
CA GLY A 184 1.15 4.77 -16.89
C GLY A 184 0.71 3.31 -16.84
N SER A 185 0.02 2.82 -17.87
CA SER A 185 -0.41 1.42 -17.99
C SER A 185 0.76 0.45 -18.08
N VAL A 186 1.81 0.81 -18.83
CA VAL A 186 3.04 0.01 -18.95
C VAL A 186 3.77 -0.04 -17.62
N LEU A 187 3.93 1.10 -16.95
CA LEU A 187 4.56 1.16 -15.61
C LEU A 187 3.74 0.36 -14.58
N TRP A 188 2.41 0.46 -14.63
CA TRP A 188 1.53 -0.33 -13.78
C TRP A 188 1.79 -1.83 -13.96
N LEU A 189 1.76 -2.32 -15.20
CA LEU A 189 1.97 -3.74 -15.50
C LEU A 189 3.38 -4.22 -15.11
N VAL A 190 4.42 -3.46 -15.45
CA VAL A 190 5.81 -3.81 -15.11
C VAL A 190 6.00 -3.84 -13.60
N GLY A 191 5.47 -2.84 -12.89
CA GLY A 191 5.52 -2.75 -11.43
C GLY A 191 4.82 -3.94 -10.77
N TRP A 192 3.60 -4.25 -11.22
CA TRP A 192 2.82 -5.37 -10.72
C TRP A 192 3.56 -6.70 -10.93
N LEU A 193 4.05 -6.98 -12.15
CA LEU A 193 4.82 -8.20 -12.44
C LEU A 193 6.09 -8.30 -11.59
N LEU A 194 6.81 -7.19 -11.37
CA LEU A 194 7.98 -7.15 -10.51
C LEU A 194 7.61 -7.45 -9.04
N ASN A 195 6.50 -6.90 -8.54
CA ASN A 195 5.98 -7.20 -7.21
C ASN A 195 5.65 -8.69 -7.07
N LEU A 196 4.89 -9.26 -8.02
CA LEU A 196 4.51 -10.68 -8.03
C LEU A 196 5.72 -11.61 -8.03
N HIS A 197 6.69 -11.33 -8.90
CA HIS A 197 7.91 -12.12 -8.99
C HIS A 197 8.73 -12.06 -7.70
N SER A 198 8.87 -10.86 -7.13
CA SER A 198 9.64 -10.66 -5.89
C SER A 198 8.95 -11.32 -4.69
N ASP A 199 7.64 -11.19 -4.55
CA ASP A 199 6.87 -11.87 -3.50
C ASP A 199 6.89 -13.39 -3.68
N HIS A 200 6.93 -13.89 -4.92
CA HIS A 200 7.16 -15.32 -5.19
C HIS A 200 8.52 -15.78 -4.66
N ILE A 201 9.61 -15.04 -4.93
CA ILE A 201 10.94 -15.36 -4.38
C ILE A 201 10.88 -15.37 -2.85
N LEU A 202 10.35 -14.31 -2.22
CA LEU A 202 10.31 -14.18 -0.75
C LEU A 202 9.54 -15.33 -0.07
N ARG A 203 8.39 -15.73 -0.63
CA ARG A 203 7.59 -16.83 -0.09
C ARG A 203 8.27 -18.19 -0.22
N ASN A 204 9.12 -18.37 -1.23
CA ASN A 204 9.85 -19.62 -1.45
C ASN A 204 11.21 -19.68 -0.73
N LEU A 205 11.62 -18.62 -0.01
CA LEU A 205 12.82 -18.69 0.84
C LEU A 205 12.67 -19.71 1.98
N ARG A 206 11.43 -19.97 2.41
CA ARG A 206 11.13 -20.89 3.51
C ARG A 206 10.46 -22.15 3.00
N LYS A 207 10.97 -23.30 3.44
CA LYS A 207 10.22 -24.55 3.38
C LYS A 207 9.08 -24.51 4.42
N PRO A 208 7.97 -25.24 4.22
CA PRO A 208 6.93 -25.37 5.24
C PRO A 208 7.54 -25.78 6.60
N GLY A 209 7.24 -25.02 7.66
CA GLY A 209 7.78 -25.24 9.01
C GLY A 209 9.03 -24.42 9.36
N GLU A 210 9.75 -23.84 8.39
CA GLU A 210 10.91 -22.98 8.68
C GLU A 210 10.49 -21.57 9.13
N THR A 211 11.12 -21.07 10.19
CA THR A 211 10.86 -19.72 10.75
C THR A 211 12.00 -18.74 10.54
N GLY A 212 13.19 -19.22 10.19
CA GLY A 212 14.38 -18.42 9.93
C GLY A 212 14.21 -17.42 8.78
N TYR A 213 14.91 -16.30 8.85
CA TYR A 213 15.08 -15.39 7.72
C TYR A 213 16.25 -15.85 6.86
N LYS A 214 16.16 -15.62 5.54
CA LYS A 214 17.23 -15.89 4.58
C LYS A 214 17.45 -14.67 3.68
N ILE A 215 18.61 -14.62 3.04
CA ILE A 215 18.94 -13.59 2.04
C ILE A 215 18.18 -13.91 0.75
N PRO A 216 17.32 -13.02 0.23
CA PRO A 216 16.68 -13.23 -1.06
C PRO A 216 17.70 -13.17 -2.20
N ARG A 217 17.63 -14.12 -3.14
CA ARG A 217 18.43 -14.17 -4.37
C ARG A 217 17.53 -14.33 -5.59
N GLY A 218 18.01 -13.91 -6.74
CA GLY A 218 17.29 -13.94 -8.03
C GLY A 218 16.56 -12.63 -8.35
N GLY A 219 16.39 -12.38 -9.65
CA GLY A 219 15.69 -11.20 -10.17
C GLY A 219 16.27 -9.90 -9.64
N MET A 220 15.37 -8.96 -9.31
CA MET A 220 15.75 -7.63 -8.83
C MET A 220 16.39 -7.65 -7.43
N PHE A 221 16.27 -8.74 -6.67
CA PHE A 221 16.96 -8.84 -5.38
C PHE A 221 18.48 -8.86 -5.51
N GLU A 222 19.05 -9.15 -6.69
CA GLU A 222 20.49 -9.06 -6.90
C GLU A 222 21.03 -7.62 -6.80
N TYR A 223 20.17 -6.63 -7.04
CA TYR A 223 20.54 -5.21 -7.00
C TYR A 223 20.04 -4.51 -5.74
N ILE A 224 18.88 -4.90 -5.21
CA ILE A 224 18.20 -4.18 -4.13
C ILE A 224 17.56 -5.08 -3.07
N SER A 225 17.42 -4.58 -1.84
CA SER A 225 16.76 -5.32 -0.76
C SER A 225 15.24 -5.32 -0.84
N GLY A 226 14.64 -4.23 -1.32
CA GLY A 226 13.19 -4.02 -1.38
C GLY A 226 12.61 -4.23 -2.77
N ALA A 227 12.94 -5.34 -3.45
CA ALA A 227 12.51 -5.56 -4.83
C ALA A 227 10.98 -5.57 -5.02
N ASN A 228 10.24 -6.21 -4.11
CA ASN A 228 8.77 -6.20 -4.15
C ASN A 228 8.20 -4.79 -3.92
N PHE A 229 8.83 -4.01 -3.03
CA PHE A 229 8.44 -2.63 -2.76
C PHE A 229 8.68 -1.72 -3.97
N LEU A 230 9.80 -1.87 -4.68
CA LEU A 230 10.04 -1.11 -5.91
C LEU A 230 8.96 -1.42 -6.97
N GLY A 231 8.60 -2.70 -7.13
CA GLY A 231 7.52 -3.11 -8.02
C GLY A 231 6.20 -2.41 -7.69
N GLU A 232 5.79 -2.46 -6.42
CA GLU A 232 4.52 -1.87 -5.96
C GLU A 232 4.51 -0.34 -6.04
N ILE A 233 5.63 0.32 -5.77
CA ILE A 233 5.77 1.77 -5.98
C ILE A 233 5.61 2.11 -7.47
N THR A 234 6.31 1.38 -8.34
CA THR A 234 6.25 1.59 -9.80
C THR A 234 4.84 1.36 -10.31
N GLU A 235 4.16 0.36 -9.76
CA GLU A 235 2.78 0.02 -10.10
C GLU A 235 1.84 1.21 -9.83
N TRP A 236 1.86 1.74 -8.61
CA TRP A 236 0.95 2.83 -8.23
C TRP A 236 1.33 4.19 -8.82
N VAL A 237 2.61 4.44 -9.09
CA VAL A 237 3.04 5.59 -9.89
C VAL A 237 2.50 5.48 -11.31
N GLY A 238 2.57 4.30 -11.93
CA GLY A 238 1.96 4.03 -13.23
C GLY A 238 0.44 4.26 -13.23
N PHE A 239 -0.24 3.75 -12.19
CA PHE A 239 -1.67 3.98 -11.99
C PHE A 239 -2.03 5.47 -11.88
N ALA A 240 -1.25 6.24 -11.11
CA ALA A 240 -1.45 7.68 -10.97
C ALA A 240 -1.19 8.45 -12.27
N LEU A 241 -0.21 8.04 -13.07
CA LEU A 241 0.04 8.62 -14.39
C LEU A 241 -1.10 8.35 -15.37
N ALA A 242 -1.66 7.14 -15.36
CA ALA A 242 -2.79 6.80 -16.23
C ALA A 242 -4.11 7.44 -15.75
N GLY A 243 -4.34 7.48 -14.45
CA GLY A 243 -5.52 8.06 -13.82
C GLY A 243 -5.53 9.59 -13.76
N CYS A 244 -4.36 10.25 -13.78
CA CYS A 244 -4.20 11.70 -13.75
C CYS A 244 -5.15 12.43 -12.76
N SER A 245 -5.29 11.88 -11.55
CA SER A 245 -6.17 12.44 -10.51
C SER A 245 -5.44 12.65 -9.18
N VAL A 246 -5.97 13.55 -8.35
CA VAL A 246 -5.39 13.80 -7.01
C VAL A 246 -5.51 12.56 -6.11
N GLN A 247 -6.60 11.79 -6.26
CA GLN A 247 -6.85 10.56 -5.52
C GLN A 247 -5.78 9.50 -5.84
N SER A 248 -5.52 9.28 -7.13
CA SER A 248 -4.52 8.31 -7.58
C SER A 248 -3.09 8.76 -7.24
N ALA A 249 -2.77 10.04 -7.39
CA ALA A 249 -1.49 10.61 -6.97
C ALA A 249 -1.27 10.50 -5.45
N ALA A 250 -2.28 10.79 -4.64
CA ALA A 250 -2.21 10.68 -3.18
C ALA A 250 -1.86 9.26 -2.75
N PHE A 251 -2.49 8.24 -3.36
CA PHE A 251 -2.19 6.85 -3.07
C PHE A 251 -0.78 6.44 -3.49
N ALA A 252 -0.32 6.89 -4.66
CA ALA A 252 1.04 6.64 -5.13
C ALA A 252 2.09 7.25 -4.19
N VAL A 253 1.87 8.51 -3.74
CA VAL A 253 2.77 9.20 -2.79
C VAL A 253 2.78 8.50 -1.44
N PHE A 254 1.62 8.19 -0.88
CA PHE A 254 1.51 7.50 0.41
C PHE A 254 2.23 6.14 0.39
N THR A 255 1.97 5.35 -0.66
CA THR A 255 2.63 4.05 -0.87
C THR A 255 4.14 4.21 -1.00
N THR A 256 4.61 5.19 -1.78
CA THR A 256 6.03 5.48 -1.94
C THR A 256 6.72 5.78 -0.62
N VAL A 257 6.12 6.64 0.22
CA VAL A 257 6.67 6.99 1.54
C VAL A 257 6.80 5.76 2.44
N VAL A 258 5.72 4.99 2.58
CA VAL A 258 5.66 3.83 3.47
C VAL A 258 6.65 2.75 3.03
N LEU A 259 6.60 2.39 1.73
CA LEU A 259 7.39 1.28 1.19
C LEU A 259 8.88 1.64 1.06
N THR A 260 9.22 2.89 0.74
CA THR A 260 10.63 3.34 0.72
C THR A 260 11.24 3.27 2.11
N SER A 261 10.55 3.79 3.12
CA SER A 261 11.00 3.74 4.51
C SER A 261 11.19 2.29 4.97
N ARG A 262 10.26 1.41 4.58
CA ARG A 262 10.34 -0.02 4.87
C ARG A 262 11.51 -0.71 4.16
N ALA A 263 11.77 -0.38 2.90
CA ALA A 263 12.91 -0.90 2.14
C ALA A 263 14.24 -0.55 2.81
N VAL A 264 14.40 0.71 3.23
CA VAL A 264 15.58 1.18 3.96
C VAL A 264 15.74 0.44 5.29
N ALA A 265 14.66 0.29 6.06
CA ALA A 265 14.70 -0.49 7.29
C ALA A 265 15.08 -1.95 7.05
N HIS A 266 14.53 -2.57 5.99
CA HIS A 266 14.86 -3.95 5.62
C HIS A 266 16.32 -4.10 5.22
N HIS A 267 16.85 -3.16 4.45
CA HIS A 267 18.25 -3.14 4.02
C HIS A 267 19.20 -3.05 5.22
N LYS A 268 18.98 -2.09 6.12
CA LYS A 268 19.74 -1.95 7.38
C LYS A 268 19.70 -3.23 8.22
N TRP A 269 18.51 -3.82 8.34
CA TRP A 269 18.34 -5.06 9.08
C TRP A 269 19.12 -6.21 8.45
N TYR A 270 19.10 -6.35 7.11
CA TYR A 270 19.84 -7.39 6.41
C TYR A 270 21.37 -7.25 6.61
N LEU A 271 21.91 -6.04 6.47
CA LEU A 271 23.32 -5.74 6.74
C LEU A 271 23.74 -6.08 8.17
N SER A 272 22.86 -5.85 9.15
CA SER A 272 23.14 -6.15 10.55
C SER A 272 22.99 -7.64 10.91
N LYS A 273 22.15 -8.37 10.17
CA LYS A 273 21.75 -9.73 10.53
C LYS A 273 22.61 -10.81 9.87
N PHE A 274 23.08 -10.56 8.65
CA PHE A 274 23.82 -11.54 7.85
C PHE A 274 25.20 -10.99 7.51
N GLU A 275 26.25 -11.67 7.97
CA GLU A 275 27.63 -11.31 7.67
C GLU A 275 27.94 -11.43 6.16
N ASP A 276 27.28 -12.36 5.49
CA ASP A 276 27.38 -12.66 4.06
C ASP A 276 26.42 -11.85 3.18
N TYR A 277 25.74 -10.82 3.72
CA TYR A 277 24.85 -9.98 2.92
C TYR A 277 25.62 -9.22 1.83
N PRO A 278 25.17 -9.23 0.56
CA PRO A 278 25.85 -8.50 -0.51
C PRO A 278 25.85 -6.98 -0.26
N LYS A 279 27.02 -6.44 0.05
CA LYS A 279 27.22 -5.02 0.46
C LYS A 279 27.00 -4.02 -0.68
N ASN A 280 27.03 -4.48 -1.93
CA ASN A 280 26.77 -3.67 -3.12
C ASN A 280 25.27 -3.46 -3.39
N ARG A 281 24.37 -4.24 -2.76
CA ARG A 281 22.94 -4.03 -2.90
C ARG A 281 22.52 -2.68 -2.33
N LYS A 282 21.52 -2.06 -2.92
CA LYS A 282 20.88 -0.85 -2.41
C LYS A 282 19.58 -1.18 -1.69
N ALA A 283 18.98 -0.19 -1.02
CA ALA A 283 17.73 -0.41 -0.32
C ALA A 283 16.54 -0.61 -1.27
N LEU A 284 16.41 0.28 -2.27
CA LEU A 284 15.22 0.35 -3.13
C LEU A 284 15.53 0.68 -4.59
N ILE A 285 16.32 1.71 -4.87
CA ILE A 285 16.62 2.11 -6.26
C ILE A 285 17.94 1.44 -6.65
N PRO A 286 17.99 0.66 -7.75
CA PRO A 286 19.24 0.06 -8.20
C PRO A 286 20.32 1.14 -8.40
N PHE A 287 21.51 0.87 -7.85
CA PHE A 287 22.69 1.74 -7.98
C PHE A 287 22.64 3.12 -7.30
N LEU A 288 21.53 3.47 -6.62
CA LEU A 288 21.39 4.69 -5.81
C LEU A 288 21.35 4.35 -4.31
#